data_AF-A0AAD8YKB8-F1
#
_entry.id   AF-A0AAD8YKB8-F1
#
_cell.length_a   1.000
_cell.length_b   1.000
_cell.length_c   1.000
_cell.angle_alpha   90.00
_cell.angle_beta   90.00
_cell.angle_gamma   90.00
#
_symmetry.space_group_name_H-M   'P 1'
#
loop_
_entity.id
_entity.type
_entity.pdbx_description
1 polymer ?
#
loop_
_entity_poly.entity_id
_entity_poly.type
_entity_poly.pdbx_seq_one_letter_code
_entity_poly.pdbx_strand_id
1 'polypeptide(L)' 'MAATALVSKLLSGEEAGVIITNYTKTGRKFKNYVRVGPIVDEMGKTINFVGVLKEVVDAEKVMDAPMSGGTKLPFMS' A
#
# COMPACT_ATOMS: atom_id res chain seq x y z
N MET A 1 7.91 13.60 0.20
CA MET A 1 8.35 12.44 1.03
C MET A 1 7.55 11.21 0.63
N ALA A 2 8.03 9.99 0.91
CA ALA A 2 7.41 8.74 0.42
C ALA A 2 5.92 8.60 0.81
N ALA A 3 5.54 9.03 2.01
CA ALA A 3 4.14 9.08 2.44
C ALA A 3 3.29 10.07 1.63
N THR A 4 3.84 11.22 1.25
CA THR A 4 3.17 12.21 0.39
C THR A 4 2.86 11.64 -0.99
N ALA A 5 3.80 10.87 -1.56
CA ALA A 5 3.62 10.24 -2.86
C ALA A 5 2.52 9.17 -2.82
N LEU A 6 2.48 8.37 -1.75
CA LEU A 6 1.39 7.41 -1.50
C LEU A 6 0.03 8.12 -1.47
N VAL A 7 -0.12 9.16 -0.64
CA VAL A 7 -1.38 9.90 -0.51
C VAL A 7 -1.81 10.52 -1.83
N SER A 8 -0.88 11.13 -2.58
CA SER A 8 -1.18 11.72 -3.88
C SER A 8 -1.77 10.70 -4.86
N LYS A 9 -1.19 9.49 -4.90
CA LYS A 9 -1.68 8.39 -5.75
C LYS A 9 -3.05 7.87 -5.31
N LEU A 10 -3.28 7.74 -4.01
CA LEU A 10 -4.59 7.31 -3.50
C LEU A 10 -5.68 8.34 -3.80
N LEU A 11 -5.36 9.63 -3.73
CA LEU A 11 -6.28 10.71 -4.08
C LEU A 11 -6.57 10.78 -5.58
N SER A 12 -5.66 10.30 -6.45
CA SER A 12 -5.94 10.13 -7.89
C SER A 12 -6.71 8.86 -8.22
N GLY A 13 -7.13 8.07 -7.22
CA GLY A 13 -7.83 6.80 -7.42
C GLY A 13 -6.92 5.66 -7.85
N GLU A 14 -5.60 5.83 -7.72
CA GLU A 14 -4.63 4.81 -8.04
C GLU A 14 -4.27 4.00 -6.79
N GLU A 15 -4.00 2.72 -6.99
CA GLU A 15 -3.38 1.88 -5.97
C GLU A 15 -1.88 2.20 -5.87
N ALA A 16 -1.32 2.20 -4.66
CA ALA A 16 0.09 2.46 -4.46
C ALA A 16 0.67 1.71 -3.25
N GLY A 17 1.97 1.41 -3.32
CA GLY A 17 2.72 0.72 -2.27
C GLY A 17 3.97 1.50 -1.86
N VAL A 18 4.26 1.52 -0.57
CA VAL A 18 5.46 2.19 -0.03
C VAL A 18 5.98 1.45 1.19
N ILE A 19 7.30 1.51 1.41
CA ILE A 19 7.92 1.01 2.62
C ILE A 19 8.07 2.17 3.59
N ILE A 20 7.40 2.07 4.73
CA ILE A 20 7.53 3.02 5.83
C ILE A 20 8.11 2.33 7.07
N THR A 21 8.56 3.13 8.01
CA THR A 21 8.94 2.63 9.32
C THR A 21 7.77 2.84 10.27
N ASN A 22 7.26 1.76 10.87
CA ASN A 22 6.22 1.80 11.89
C ASN A 22 6.74 1.32 13.23
N TYR A 23 5.94 1.55 14.26
CA TYR A 23 6.24 1.23 15.65
C TYR A 23 5.07 0.47 16.25
N THR A 24 5.34 -0.61 16.98
CA THR A 24 4.32 -1.29 17.78
C THR A 24 3.90 -0.41 18.96
N LYS A 25 2.80 -0.77 19.65
CA LYS A 25 2.38 -0.10 20.89
C LYS A 25 3.48 -0.09 21.96
N THR A 26 4.37 -1.09 21.95
CA THR A 26 5.52 -1.21 22.86
C THR A 26 6.78 -0.51 22.35
N GLY A 27 6.72 0.18 21.20
CA GLY A 27 7.83 0.97 20.65
C GLY A 27 8.80 0.18 19.76
N ARG A 28 8.55 -1.09 19.45
CA ARG A 28 9.41 -1.85 18.53
C ARG A 28 9.30 -1.27 17.13
N LYS A 29 10.44 -0.82 16.59
CA LYS A 29 10.57 -0.33 15.21
C LYS A 29 10.54 -1.51 14.23
N PHE A 30 9.75 -1.40 13.17
CA PHE A 30 9.75 -2.36 12.06
C PHE A 30 9.52 -1.67 10.72
N LYS A 31 10.03 -2.25 9.63
CA LYS A 31 9.71 -1.81 8.28
C LYS A 31 8.40 -2.44 7.86
N ASN A 32 7.44 -1.62 7.46
CA ASN A 32 6.15 -2.05 6.98
C ASN A 32 6.04 -1.68 5.49
N TYR A 33 5.91 -2.69 4.64
CA TYR A 33 5.42 -2.48 3.29
C TYR A 33 3.90 -2.36 3.36
N VAL A 34 3.41 -1.14 3.10
CA VAL A 34 1.99 -0.83 3.05
C VAL A 34 1.58 -0.64 1.61
N ARG A 35 0.60 -1.43 1.15
CA ARG A 35 -0.02 -1.32 -0.18
C ARG A 35 -1.48 -0.97 0.01
N VAL A 36 -1.94 0.13 -0.57
CA VAL A 36 -3.29 0.67 -0.38
C VAL A 36 -3.96 0.88 -1.72
N GLY A 37 -5.24 0.49 -1.82
CA GLY A 37 -6.07 0.71 -3.00
C GLY A 37 -7.45 1.28 -2.65
N PRO A 38 -8.09 2.04 -3.56
CA PRO A 38 -9.45 2.51 -3.38
C PRO A 38 -10.46 1.41 -3.68
N ILE A 39 -11.47 1.28 -2.83
CA ILE A 39 -12.70 0.55 -3.14
C ILE A 39 -13.65 1.55 -3.78
N VAL A 40 -14.05 1.26 -5.02
CA VAL A 40 -14.96 2.10 -5.81
C VAL A 40 -16.36 1.46 -5.87
N ASP A 41 -17.39 2.29 -5.94
CA ASP A 41 -18.74 1.84 -6.25
C ASP A 41 -18.94 1.61 -7.77
N GLU A 42 -20.16 1.23 -8.17
CA GLU A 42 -20.52 1.00 -9.58
C GLU A 42 -20.39 2.26 -10.46
N MET A 43 -20.38 3.45 -9.85
CA MET A 43 -20.21 4.73 -10.53
C MET A 43 -18.74 5.17 -10.59
N GLY A 44 -17.81 4.35 -10.10
CA GLY A 44 -16.38 4.64 -10.07
C GLY A 44 -15.97 5.60 -8.95
N LYS A 45 -16.86 5.92 -8.01
CA LYS A 45 -16.55 6.80 -6.88
C LYS A 45 -15.86 5.99 -5.79
N THR A 46 -14.71 6.47 -5.33
CA THR A 46 -14.03 5.90 -4.15
C THR A 46 -14.89 6.07 -2.91
N ILE A 47 -15.29 4.95 -2.31
CA ILE A 47 -16.10 4.91 -1.09
C ILE A 47 -15.27 4.53 0.13
N ASN A 48 -14.19 3.76 -0.05
CA ASN A 48 -13.32 3.29 1.02
C ASN A 48 -11.90 3.07 0.49
N PHE A 49 -10.96 2.80 1.40
CA PHE A 49 -9.62 2.33 1.07
C PHE A 49 -9.34 1.05 1.84
N VAL A 50 -8.50 0.21 1.24
CA VAL A 50 -8.08 -1.05 1.84
C VAL A 50 -6.58 -1.18 1.71
N GLY A 51 -5.93 -1.52 2.83
CA GLY A 51 -4.48 -1.59 2.96
C GLY A 51 -4.02 -2.98 3.37
N VAL A 52 -3.00 -3.51 2.71
CA VAL A 52 -2.26 -4.70 3.14
C VAL A 52 -0.96 -4.26 3.76
N LEU A 53 -0.70 -4.71 4.99
CA LEU A 53 0.49 -4.40 5.77
C LEU A 53 1.33 -5.66 5.89
N LYS A 54 2.61 -5.56 5.55
CA LYS A 54 3.57 -6.67 5.68
C LYS A 54 4.84 -6.15 6.32
N GLU A 55 5.19 -6.71 7.48
CA GLU A 55 6.53 -6.50 8.06
C GLU A 55 7.57 -7.12 7.11
N VAL A 56 8.59 -6.33 6.76
CA VAL A 56 9.64 -6.73 5.81
C VAL A 56 11.00 -6.53 6.46
N VAL A 57 11.92 -7.47 6.19
CA VAL A 57 13.29 -7.41 6.74
C VAL A 57 14.23 -6.73 5.74
N ASP A 58 14.00 -6.98 4.45
CA ASP A 58 14.80 -6.45 3.35
C ASP A 58 13.88 -5.68 2.38
N ALA A 59 14.10 -4.37 2.30
CA ALA A 59 13.28 -3.48 1.50
C ALA A 59 13.57 -3.63 -0.01
N GLU A 60 14.78 -4.03 -0.38
CA GLU A 60 15.24 -4.13 -1.76
C GLU A 60 14.58 -5.35 -2.42
N LYS A 61 14.54 -6.48 -1.71
CA LYS A 61 13.85 -7.71 -2.17
C LYS A 61 12.35 -7.55 -2.38
N VAL A 62 11.71 -6.55 -1.76
CA VAL A 62 10.27 -6.28 -1.96
C VAL A 62 10.04 -5.51 -3.25
N MET A 63 10.99 -4.67 -3.66
CA MET A 63 10.92 -3.89 -4.90
C MET A 63 11.35 -4.71 -6.13
N ASP A 64 12.26 -5.68 -5.95
CA ASP A 64 12.75 -6.59 -7.01
C ASP A 64 11.86 -7.81 -7.27
N ALA A 65 10.89 -8.08 -6.39
CA ALA A 65 9.88 -9.08 -6.68
C ALA A 65 8.99 -8.54 -7.81
N PRO A 66 8.82 -9.27 -8.93
CA PRO A 66 7.84 -8.89 -9.94
C PRO A 66 6.46 -9.05 -9.31
N MET A 67 5.94 -7.98 -8.71
CA MET A 67 4.51 -7.84 -8.50
C MET A 67 3.95 -7.54 -9.89
N SER A 68 3.72 -8.62 -10.64
CA SER A 68 3.23 -8.61 -12.01
C SER A 68 2.02 -7.69 -12.13
N GLY A 69 2.17 -6.61 -12.90
CA GLY A 69 1.08 -5.82 -13.45
C GLY A 69 0.27 -5.01 -12.45
N GLY A 70 -0.54 -4.09 -12.97
CA GLY A 70 -1.62 -3.41 -12.24
C GLY A 70 -2.73 -4.36 -11.78
N THR A 71 -2.35 -5.49 -11.19
CA THR A 71 -3.26 -6.48 -10.64
C THR A 71 -3.74 -5.94 -9.30
N LYS A 72 -5.00 -5.50 -9.28
CA LYS A 72 -5.80 -5.12 -8.10
C LYS A 72 -5.40 -5.99 -6.90
N LEU A 73 -5.37 -5.40 -5.69
CA LEU A 73 -5.15 -6.16 -4.44
C LEU A 73 -5.89 -7.51 -4.47
N PRO A 74 -5.30 -8.60 -3.95
CA PRO A 74 -5.72 -9.98 -4.24
C PRO A 74 -7.13 -10.36 -3.80
N PHE A 75 -7.82 -9.49 -3.07
CA PHE A 75 -9.21 -9.64 -2.61
C PHE A 75 -10.18 -8.68 -3.32
N MET A 76 -9.68 -7.83 -4.22
CA MET A 76 -10.48 -6.93 -5.03
C MET A 76 -10.72 -7.65 -6.37
N SER A 77 -11.94 -8.15 -6.55
CA SER A 77 -12.47 -8.61 -7.85
C SER A 77 -12.79 -7.43 -8.75
#